data_AF-M5P7W2-F1
#
_entry.id   AF-M5P7W2-F1
#
_cell.length_a   1.000
_cell.length_b   1.000
_cell.length_c   1.000
_cell.angle_alpha   90.00
_cell.angle_beta   90.00
_cell.angle_gamma   90.00
#
_symmetry.space_group_name_H-M   'P 1'
#
loop_
_entity.id
_entity.type
_entity.pdbx_description
1 polymer ?
#
loop_
_entity_poly.entity_id
_entity_poly.type
_entity_poly.pdbx_seq_one_letter_code
_entity_poly.pdbx_strand_id
1 'polypeptide(L)'
;MYLFQLHHQDLKEIREKPFRKEKDIPDLCEKNLKQLLGIRLIASEFRVAGFRIDTLAFDDQTQSFVIIEYKNKKHSSVIDQGYA
;
A
#
# COMPACT_ATOMS: atom_id res chain seq x y z
N MET A 1 -9.55 -4.45 17.17
CA MET A 1 -10.68 -3.72 16.55
C MET A 1 -11.49 -4.75 15.78
N TYR A 2 -12.80 -4.86 16.02
CA TYR A 2 -13.66 -5.81 15.30
C TYR A 2 -14.23 -5.13 14.06
N LEU A 3 -14.12 -5.79 12.91
CA LEU A 3 -14.73 -5.35 11.66
C LEU A 3 -15.91 -6.28 11.34
N PHE A 4 -17.02 -5.72 10.89
CA PHE A 4 -18.22 -6.47 10.52
C PHE A 4 -18.68 -6.08 9.12
N GLN A 5 -19.11 -7.08 8.35
CA GLN A 5 -19.83 -6.87 7.10
C GLN A 5 -21.33 -6.93 7.40
N LEU A 6 -22.07 -5.88 7.04
CA LEU A 6 -23.52 -5.89 7.08
C LEU A 6 -24.05 -6.70 5.89
N HIS A 7 -24.90 -7.68 6.18
CA HIS A 7 -25.62 -8.45 5.17
C HIS A 7 -27.10 -8.44 5.54
N HIS A 8 -27.86 -7.54 4.90
CA HIS A 8 -29.23 -7.16 5.34
C HIS A 8 -29.26 -6.61 6.77
N GLN A 9 -29.80 -7.38 7.72
CA GLN A 9 -29.85 -7.04 9.15
C GLN A 9 -28.88 -7.86 9.99
N ASP A 10 -28.15 -8.81 9.36
CA ASP A 10 -27.18 -9.65 10.04
C ASP A 10 -25.78 -9.04 9.95
N LEU A 11 -25.01 -9.23 11.02
CA LEU A 11 -23.60 -8.83 11.11
C LEU A 11 -22.71 -10.06 11.02
N LYS A 12 -21.82 -10.08 10.02
CA LYS A 12 -20.80 -11.11 9.89
C LYS A 12 -19.43 -10.53 10.25
N GLU A 13 -18.78 -11.10 11.25
CA GLU A 13 -17.42 -10.71 11.62
C GLU A 13 -16.45 -10.94 10.45
N ILE A 14 -15.68 -9.90 10.11
CA ILE A 14 -14.60 -9.96 9.13
C ILE A 14 -13.33 -10.32 9.87
N ARG A 15 -12.89 -11.57 9.72
CA ARG A 15 -11.61 -12.03 10.26
C ARG A 15 -10.46 -11.55 9.40
N GLU A 16 -9.40 -11.11 10.05
CA GLU A 16 -8.14 -10.76 9.38
C GLU A 16 -7.56 -11.97 8.65
N LYS A 17 -6.98 -11.72 7.47
CA LYS A 17 -6.19 -12.70 6.73
C LYS A 17 -4.75 -12.20 6.74
N PRO A 18 -3.83 -12.86 7.47
CA PRO A 18 -2.45 -12.44 7.50
C PRO A 18 -1.79 -12.66 6.13
N PHE A 19 -0.94 -11.72 5.73
CA PHE A 19 -0.08 -11.88 4.56
C PHE A 19 1.01 -12.91 4.84
N ARG A 20 1.23 -13.85 3.92
CA ARG A 20 2.25 -14.90 4.08
C ARG A 20 3.61 -14.44 3.58
N LYS A 21 3.65 -13.66 2.50
CA LYS A 21 4.88 -13.08 1.94
C LYS A 21 4.80 -11.56 1.97
N GLU A 22 5.93 -10.90 2.15
CA GLU A 22 6.01 -9.44 2.12
C GLU A 22 5.57 -8.88 0.76
N LYS A 23 5.92 -9.58 -0.34
CA LYS A 23 5.49 -9.23 -1.70
C LYS A 23 3.96 -9.26 -1.91
N ASP A 24 3.22 -10.03 -1.11
CA ASP A 24 1.76 -10.10 -1.25
C ASP A 24 1.09 -8.75 -0.89
N ILE A 25 1.75 -7.90 -0.09
CA ILE A 25 1.26 -6.58 0.30
C ILE A 25 1.35 -5.60 -0.88
N PRO A 26 2.54 -5.33 -1.49
CA PRO A 26 2.64 -4.51 -2.68
C PRO A 26 1.67 -4.98 -3.78
N ASP A 27 1.65 -6.28 -4.08
CA ASP A 27 0.81 -6.82 -5.17
C ASP A 27 -0.69 -6.53 -4.95
N LEU A 28 -1.19 -6.61 -3.70
CA LEU A 28 -2.58 -6.31 -3.38
C LEU A 28 -2.84 -4.80 -3.41
N CYS A 29 -1.95 -4.01 -2.84
CA CYS A 29 -2.09 -2.55 -2.79
C CYS A 29 -2.04 -1.93 -4.19
N GLU A 30 -1.04 -2.29 -5.01
CA GLU A 30 -0.86 -1.79 -6.38
C GLU A 30 -2.08 -2.04 -7.27
N LYS A 31 -2.67 -3.23 -7.18
CA LYS A 31 -3.90 -3.59 -7.91
C LYS A 31 -5.12 -2.75 -7.51
N ASN A 32 -5.09 -2.13 -6.33
CA ASN A 32 -6.23 -1.43 -5.74
C ASN A 32 -5.94 0.05 -5.42
N LEU A 33 -4.81 0.63 -5.87
CA LEU A 33 -4.40 2.00 -5.50
C LEU A 33 -5.48 3.05 -5.76
N LYS A 34 -6.19 2.94 -6.89
CA LYS A 34 -7.28 3.86 -7.21
C LYS A 34 -8.41 3.79 -6.18
N GLN A 35 -8.76 2.61 -5.69
CA GLN A 35 -9.81 2.44 -4.68
C GLN A 35 -9.33 2.80 -3.27
N LEU A 36 -8.08 2.46 -2.94
CA LEU A 36 -7.51 2.68 -1.61
C LEU A 36 -7.14 4.14 -1.35
N LEU A 37 -6.54 4.80 -2.35
CA LEU A 37 -5.88 6.09 -2.20
C LEU A 37 -6.26 7.11 -3.29
N GLY A 38 -7.03 6.72 -4.32
CA GLY A 38 -7.41 7.64 -5.40
C GLY A 38 -6.32 7.93 -6.42
N ILE A 39 -5.18 7.23 -6.35
CA ILE A 39 -3.98 7.49 -7.17
C ILE A 39 -3.79 6.42 -8.26
N ARG A 40 -3.07 6.77 -9.33
CA ARG A 40 -2.74 5.86 -10.44
C ARG A 40 -1.33 5.30 -10.33
N LEU A 41 -1.18 3.99 -10.53
CA LEU A 41 0.12 3.33 -10.59
C LEU A 41 0.93 3.87 -11.79
N ILE A 42 2.21 4.17 -11.57
CA ILE A 42 3.18 4.48 -12.63
C ILE A 42 4.09 3.28 -12.86
N ALA A 43 4.72 2.79 -11.79
CA ALA A 43 5.67 1.68 -11.86
C ALA A 43 5.79 0.98 -10.50
N SER A 44 5.97 -0.33 -10.55
CA SER A 44 6.38 -1.16 -9.42
C SER A 44 7.89 -1.34 -9.43
N GLU A 45 8.53 -1.44 -8.26
CA GLU A 45 9.97 -1.66 -8.07
C GLU A 45 10.83 -0.68 -8.90
N PHE A 46 10.44 0.59 -8.90
CA PHE A 46 11.05 1.64 -9.72
C PHE A 46 12.46 1.98 -9.24
N ARG A 47 13.44 1.96 -10.14
CA ARG A 47 14.86 2.24 -9.81
C ARG A 47 15.30 3.58 -10.37
N VAL A 48 15.88 4.42 -9.52
CA VAL A 48 16.39 5.74 -9.88
C VAL A 48 17.58 6.12 -9.01
N ALA A 49 18.65 6.65 -9.60
CA ALA A 49 19.83 7.15 -8.89
C ALA A 49 20.44 6.18 -7.86
N GLY A 50 20.37 4.86 -8.11
CA GLY A 50 20.85 3.82 -7.19
C GLY A 50 19.87 3.41 -6.10
N PHE A 51 18.74 4.10 -5.97
CA PHE A 51 17.64 3.75 -5.07
C PHE A 51 16.60 2.88 -5.78
N ARG A 52 15.83 2.16 -4.97
CA ARG A 52 14.68 1.38 -5.41
C ARG A 52 13.47 1.80 -4.58
N ILE A 53 12.46 2.28 -5.28
CA ILE A 53 11.15 2.63 -4.76
C ILE A 53 10.22 1.43 -4.97
N ASP A 54 9.53 0.99 -3.92
CA ASP A 54 8.64 -0.17 -4.02
C ASP A 54 7.47 0.10 -4.99
N THR A 55 6.77 1.24 -4.85
CA THR A 55 5.75 1.69 -5.80
C THR A 55 5.87 3.18 -6.06
N LEU A 56 5.91 3.56 -7.35
CA LEU A 56 5.72 4.93 -7.81
C LEU A 56 4.30 5.08 -8.37
N ALA A 57 3.56 6.05 -7.85
CA ALA A 57 2.23 6.42 -8.28
C ALA A 57 2.14 7.92 -8.60
N PHE A 58 1.02 8.34 -9.19
CA PHE A 58 0.73 9.74 -9.43
C PHE A 58 -0.68 10.07 -8.93
N ASP A 59 -0.80 11.21 -8.27
CA ASP A 59 -2.08 11.76 -7.84
C ASP A 59 -2.50 12.86 -8.82
N ASP A 60 -3.56 12.60 -9.58
CA ASP A 60 -4.09 13.55 -10.55
C ASP A 60 -4.79 14.75 -9.88
N GLN A 61 -5.19 14.66 -8.60
CA GLN A 61 -5.83 15.78 -7.90
C GLN A 61 -4.80 16.81 -7.46
N THR A 62 -3.67 16.36 -6.91
CA THR A 62 -2.59 17.22 -6.42
C THR A 62 -1.49 17.46 -7.46
N GLN A 63 -1.56 16.78 -8.61
CA GLN A 63 -0.55 16.83 -9.68
C GLN A 63 0.86 16.47 -9.16
N SER A 64 0.94 15.43 -8.33
CA SER A 64 2.17 15.06 -7.64
C SER A 64 2.51 13.58 -7.77
N PHE A 65 3.79 13.25 -7.71
CA PHE A 65 4.25 11.87 -7.59
C PHE A 65 4.11 11.40 -6.14
N VAL A 66 3.65 10.17 -5.97
CA VAL A 66 3.49 9.51 -4.66
C VAL A 66 4.39 8.28 -4.62
N ILE A 67 5.27 8.24 -3.63
CA ILE A 67 6.13 7.09 -3.32
C ILE A 67 5.46 6.30 -2.21
N ILE A 68 5.33 4.98 -2.40
CA ILE A 68 4.76 4.07 -1.40
C ILE A 68 5.80 2.99 -1.11
N GLU A 69 6.12 2.84 0.17
CA GLU A 69 7.04 1.83 0.69
C GLU A 69 6.29 0.88 1.63
N TYR A 70 6.42 -0.43 1.43
CA TYR A 70 5.68 -1.41 2.22
C TYR A 70 6.56 -2.03 3.29
N LYS A 71 5.96 -2.32 4.46
CA LYS A 71 6.61 -3.09 5.52
C LYS A 71 5.65 -4.07 6.13
N ASN A 72 6.06 -5.33 6.19
CA ASN A 72 5.34 -6.38 6.90
C ASN A 72 5.57 -6.31 8.43
N LYS A 73 6.71 -5.75 8.88
CA LYS A 73 7.11 -5.69 10.29
C LYS A 73 7.29 -4.25 10.77
N LYS A 74 6.95 -3.99 12.03
CA LYS A 74 7.25 -2.72 12.73
C LYS A 74 8.75 -2.62 13.02
N HIS A 75 9.57 -2.20 12.06
CA HIS A 75 10.89 -1.65 12.34
C HIS A 75 10.89 -0.14 12.09
N SER A 76 11.52 0.61 12.98
CA SER A 76 11.46 2.08 13.05
C SER A 76 12.28 2.84 12.00
N SER A 77 13.07 2.16 11.16
CA SER A 77 14.05 2.80 10.25
C SER A 77 13.51 3.19 8.87
N VAL A 78 12.20 3.10 8.64
CA VAL A 78 11.58 3.44 7.33
C VAL A 78 11.66 4.93 7.07
N ILE A 79 11.54 5.71 8.14
CA ILE A 79 11.65 7.17 8.09
C ILE A 79 13.03 7.55 7.52
N ASP A 80 14.09 6.86 7.94
CA ASP A 80 15.46 7.13 7.48
C ASP A 80 15.68 6.86 5.98
N GLN A 81 14.88 5.97 5.35
CA GLN A 81 14.97 5.70 3.92
C GLN A 81 14.44 6.85 3.06
N GLY A 82 13.49 7.64 3.59
CA GLY A 82 12.96 8.83 2.92
C GLY A 82 13.85 10.07 3.07
N TYR A 83 14.83 10.05 3.99
CA TYR A 83 15.76 11.16 4.25
C TYR A 83 17.14 10.99 3.59
N ALA A 84 17.44 9.82 3.01
CA ALA A 84 18.71 9.51 2.37
C ALA A 84 18.87 10.16 0.99
#